data_AF-A0A934EPL1-F1
#
_entry.id   AF-A0A934EPL1-F1
#
_cell.length_a   1.000
_cell.length_b   1.000
_cell.length_c   1.000
_cell.angle_alpha   90.00
_cell.angle_beta   90.00
_cell.angle_gamma   90.00
#
_symmetry.space_group_name_H-M   'P 1'
#
loop_
_entity.id
_entity.type
_entity.pdbx_description
1 polymer ?
#
loop_
_entity_poly.entity_id
_entity_poly.type
_entity_poly.pdbx_seq_one_letter_code
_entity_poly.pdbx_strand_id
1 'polypeptide(L)'
;MGIYSYTIDELKESEKFLKSIQWDLSPKAFIAPGHSEHKTEHGEAEKAILRYMLYVDLLDNKPTVMIMKIRGGSSATAGCIEDVPEDLLKEALSCKAEECASGMYPLTDKLMDWLKKELGIS
;
A
#
# COMPACT_ATOMS: atom_id res chain seq x y z
N MET A 1 -17.58 -9.26 6.21
CA MET A 1 -17.35 -7.85 5.84
C MET A 1 -16.43 -7.91 4.63
N GLY A 2 -16.95 -7.62 3.44
CA GLY A 2 -16.18 -7.77 2.20
C GLY A 2 -15.08 -6.71 2.12
N ILE A 3 -13.90 -7.11 1.65
CA ILE A 3 -12.88 -6.16 1.24
C ILE A 3 -13.36 -5.56 -0.08
N TYR A 4 -13.38 -4.23 -0.17
CA TYR A 4 -13.73 -3.56 -1.42
C TYR A 4 -12.65 -3.81 -2.46
N SER A 5 -13.05 -4.17 -3.66
CA SER A 5 -12.14 -4.34 -4.79
C SER A 5 -12.25 -3.11 -5.69
N TYR A 6 -11.12 -2.64 -6.19
CA TYR A 6 -11.00 -1.45 -7.02
C TYR A 6 -10.27 -1.82 -8.31
N THR A 7 -10.85 -1.42 -9.43
CA THR A 7 -10.15 -1.48 -10.72
C THR A 7 -9.13 -0.35 -10.84
N ILE A 8 -8.13 -0.52 -11.71
CA ILE A 8 -7.17 0.54 -12.02
C ILE A 8 -7.88 1.81 -12.52
N ASP A 9 -8.96 1.66 -13.28
CA ASP A 9 -9.71 2.79 -13.84
C ASP A 9 -10.36 3.64 -12.74
N GLU A 10 -11.02 3.01 -11.76
CA GLU A 10 -11.59 3.71 -10.60
C GLU A 10 -10.52 4.44 -9.77
N LEU A 11 -9.33 3.85 -9.63
CA LEU A 11 -8.24 4.46 -8.88
C LEU A 11 -7.64 5.67 -9.61
N LYS A 12 -7.61 5.65 -10.95
CA LYS A 12 -7.17 6.79 -11.78
C LYS A 12 -8.04 8.02 -11.61
N GLU A 13 -9.35 7.84 -11.45
CA GLU A 13 -10.29 8.95 -11.28
C GLU A 13 -10.05 9.72 -9.96
N SER A 14 -9.35 9.10 -9.01
CA SER A 14 -9.12 9.66 -7.68
C SER A 14 -7.75 10.34 -7.56
N GLU A 15 -7.65 11.60 -7.99
CA GLU A 15 -6.41 12.40 -7.81
C GLU A 15 -5.90 12.41 -6.36
N LYS A 16 -6.84 12.42 -5.40
CA LYS A 16 -6.52 12.39 -3.97
C LYS A 16 -5.83 11.08 -3.59
N PHE A 17 -6.28 9.95 -4.13
CA PHE A 17 -5.63 8.66 -3.93
C PHE A 17 -4.22 8.70 -4.52
N LEU A 18 -4.08 9.03 -5.80
CA LEU A 18 -2.80 9.06 -6.52
C LEU A 18 -1.73 9.90 -5.81
N LYS A 19 -2.09 11.11 -5.33
CA LYS A 19 -1.18 12.02 -4.62
C LYS A 19 -0.86 11.58 -3.17
N SER A 20 -1.64 10.66 -2.62
CA SER A 20 -1.51 10.20 -1.23
C SER A 20 -0.84 8.83 -1.11
N ILE A 21 -0.57 8.12 -2.22
CA ILE A 21 0.16 6.85 -2.21
C ILE A 21 1.61 7.09 -1.82
N GLN A 22 2.06 6.33 -0.81
CA GLN A 22 3.45 6.30 -0.37
C GLN A 22 4.15 5.12 -1.03
N TRP A 23 4.75 5.37 -2.21
CA TRP A 23 5.44 4.35 -2.99
C TRP A 23 6.70 3.83 -2.27
N ASP A 24 7.42 4.69 -1.55
CA ASP A 24 8.61 4.34 -0.78
C ASP A 24 8.30 3.64 0.56
N LEU A 25 7.03 3.56 0.96
CA LEU A 25 6.64 2.98 2.24
C LEU A 25 6.46 1.45 2.12
N SER A 26 7.39 0.71 2.71
CA SER A 26 7.36 -0.76 2.76
C SER A 26 6.71 -1.30 4.04
N PRO A 27 6.09 -2.51 4.03
CA PRO A 27 5.45 -3.12 5.22
C PRO A 27 6.37 -3.18 6.44
N LYS A 28 7.63 -3.53 6.22
CA LYS A 28 8.67 -3.52 7.26
C LYS A 28 8.88 -2.14 7.87
N ALA A 29 8.96 -1.09 7.05
CA ALA A 29 9.13 0.29 7.53
C ALA A 29 7.91 0.78 8.32
N PHE A 30 6.71 0.34 7.93
CA PHE A 30 5.46 0.65 8.63
C PHE A 30 5.35 -0.04 10.00
N ILE A 31 5.78 -1.31 10.10
CA ILE A 31 5.70 -2.11 11.33
C ILE A 31 6.87 -1.81 12.30
N ALA A 32 7.96 -1.21 11.82
CA ALA A 32 9.14 -0.93 12.63
C ALA A 32 8.78 -0.09 13.87
N PRO A 33 9.23 -0.50 15.08
CA PRO A 33 9.00 0.26 16.29
C PRO A 33 9.63 1.65 16.15
N GLY A 34 8.80 2.69 16.25
CA GLY A 34 9.20 4.09 16.01
C GLY A 34 8.50 4.77 14.84
N HIS A 35 7.87 4.03 13.90
CA HIS A 35 7.12 4.65 12.80
C HIS A 35 5.86 5.39 13.27
N SER A 36 5.37 5.06 14.47
CA SER A 36 4.21 5.70 15.10
C SER A 36 4.56 6.98 15.88
N GLU A 37 5.83 7.36 15.99
CA GLU A 37 6.25 8.53 16.76
C GLU A 37 6.60 9.71 15.85
N HIS A 38 5.62 10.21 15.10
CA HIS A 38 5.61 11.66 14.83
C HIS A 38 5.08 12.37 16.08
N LYS A 39 5.90 12.41 17.13
CA LYS A 39 5.80 13.48 18.13
C LYS A 39 6.42 14.70 17.48
N THR A 40 5.57 15.57 16.93
CA THR A 40 6.00 16.93 16.65
C THR A 40 6.36 17.58 17.99
N GLU A 41 7.56 18.14 18.09
CA GLU A 41 8.06 18.87 19.26
C GLU A 41 7.24 20.14 19.55
N HIS A 42 6.33 20.50 18.65
CA HIS A 42 5.31 21.53 18.82
C HIS A 42 3.94 20.88 18.82
N GLY A 43 3.19 21.05 19.92
CA GLY A 43 1.86 20.47 20.17
C GLY A 43 0.73 21.00 19.29
N GLU A 44 0.99 21.20 18.01
CA GLU A 44 -0.04 21.42 17.00
C GLU A 44 -0.37 20.07 16.38
N ALA A 45 -1.65 19.69 16.44
CA ALA A 45 -2.15 18.52 15.74
C ALA A 45 -1.90 18.71 14.24
N GLU A 46 -0.79 18.16 13.73
CA GLU A 46 -0.55 18.03 12.29
C GLU A 46 -1.81 17.40 11.72
N LYS A 47 -2.56 18.15 10.89
CA LYS A 47 -3.80 17.67 10.27
C LYS A 47 -3.52 16.29 9.73
N ALA A 48 -4.12 15.25 10.32
CA ALA A 48 -3.79 13.86 10.03
C ALA A 48 -3.76 13.62 8.51
N ILE A 49 -2.56 13.61 7.95
CA ILE A 49 -2.35 13.52 6.50
C ILE A 49 -2.81 12.13 6.10
N LEU A 50 -3.76 12.10 5.18
CA LEU A 50 -4.24 10.84 4.63
C LEU A 50 -3.15 10.28 3.72
N ARG A 51 -2.66 9.09 4.03
CA ARG A 51 -1.66 8.38 3.24
C ARG A 51 -2.21 7.01 2.86
N TYR A 52 -1.82 6.50 1.70
CA TYR A 52 -2.11 5.14 1.28
C TYR A 52 -0.82 4.37 1.14
N MET A 53 -0.87 3.10 1.53
CA MET A 53 0.21 2.16 1.41
C MET A 53 -0.28 0.96 0.62
N LEU A 54 0.52 0.53 -0.34
CA LEU A 54 0.23 -0.62 -1.19
C LEU A 54 1.17 -1.76 -0.82
N TYR A 55 0.63 -2.97 -0.72
CA TYR A 55 1.39 -4.18 -0.42
C TYR A 55 0.67 -5.37 -1.03
N VAL A 56 1.37 -6.48 -1.25
CA VAL A 56 0.76 -7.74 -1.67
C VAL A 56 0.40 -8.56 -0.44
N ASP A 57 -0.79 -9.14 -0.44
CA ASP A 57 -1.29 -10.09 0.56
C ASP A 57 -2.00 -11.25 -0.15
N LEU A 58 -2.29 -12.32 0.57
CA LEU A 58 -3.03 -13.48 0.09
C LEU A 58 -4.50 -13.37 0.50
N LEU A 59 -5.33 -12.78 -0.36
CA LEU A 59 -6.78 -12.78 -0.19
C LEU A 59 -7.36 -14.09 -0.76
N ASP A 60 -7.96 -14.93 0.09
CA ASP A 60 -8.48 -16.25 -0.30
C ASP A 60 -7.44 -17.13 -1.03
N ASN A 61 -6.19 -17.13 -0.55
CA ASN A 61 -5.02 -17.80 -1.17
C ASN A 61 -4.62 -17.28 -2.55
N LYS A 62 -5.16 -16.15 -2.99
CA LYS A 62 -4.75 -15.48 -4.22
C LYS A 62 -3.91 -14.25 -3.86
N PRO A 63 -2.73 -14.07 -4.46
CA PRO A 63 -1.98 -12.85 -4.23
C PRO A 63 -2.74 -11.68 -4.82
N THR A 64 -2.82 -10.60 -4.07
CA THR A 64 -3.61 -9.43 -4.44
C THR A 64 -2.94 -8.18 -3.86
N VAL A 65 -2.94 -7.08 -4.63
CA VAL A 65 -2.46 -5.80 -4.11
C VAL A 65 -3.52 -5.24 -3.17
N MET A 66 -3.17 -5.09 -1.91
CA MET A 66 -3.99 -4.51 -0.87
C MET A 66 -3.68 -3.02 -0.72
N ILE A 67 -4.73 -2.24 -0.44
CA ILE A 67 -4.65 -0.82 -0.16
C ILE A 67 -4.88 -0.61 1.33
N MET A 68 -3.86 -0.16 2.05
CA MET A 68 -4.00 0.29 3.43
C MET A 68 -4.07 1.81 3.49
N LYS A 69 -5.08 2.31 4.19
CA LYS A 69 -5.30 3.71 4.50
C LYS A 69 -4.69 4.03 5.85
N ILE A 70 -3.80 5.01 5.89
CA ILE A 70 -3.11 5.47 7.10
C ILE A 70 -3.54 6.92 7.38
N ARG A 71 -4.01 7.18 8.60
CA ARG A 71 -4.41 8.52 9.03
C ARG A 71 -4.20 8.68 10.54
N GLY A 72 -3.30 9.58 10.94
CA GLY A 72 -3.19 10.04 12.34
C GLY A 72 -3.11 8.92 13.37
N GLY A 73 -2.13 8.03 13.23
CA GLY A 73 -1.92 6.89 14.14
C GLY A 73 -2.89 5.71 13.97
N SER A 74 -3.85 5.80 13.05
CA SER A 74 -4.73 4.69 12.69
C SER A 74 -4.40 4.17 11.29
N SER A 75 -4.44 2.86 11.10
CA SER A 75 -4.41 2.22 9.78
C SER A 75 -5.58 1.27 9.62
N ALA A 76 -6.13 1.22 8.40
CA ALA A 76 -7.20 0.31 8.03
C ALA A 76 -7.05 -0.11 6.57
N THR A 77 -7.31 -1.38 6.27
CA THR A 77 -7.41 -1.85 4.88
C THR A 77 -8.62 -1.18 4.22
N ALA A 78 -8.37 -0.39 3.19
CA ALA A 78 -9.40 0.27 2.39
C ALA A 78 -9.98 -0.64 1.32
N GLY A 79 -9.16 -1.54 0.77
CA GLY A 79 -9.58 -2.46 -0.29
C GLY A 79 -8.41 -3.20 -0.92
N CYS A 80 -8.66 -3.77 -2.09
CA CYS A 80 -7.68 -4.39 -2.96
C CYS A 80 -7.78 -3.85 -4.40
N ILE A 81 -6.73 -4.05 -5.19
CA ILE A 81 -6.68 -3.71 -6.62
C ILE A 81 -6.90 -4.99 -7.43
N GLU A 82 -7.85 -4.94 -8.35
CA GLU A 82 -8.12 -6.00 -9.32
C GLU A 82 -7.30 -5.81 -10.61
N ASP A 83 -7.32 -6.81 -11.48
CA ASP A 83 -6.65 -6.78 -12.79
C ASP A 83 -5.12 -6.62 -12.75
N VAL A 84 -4.50 -6.87 -11.60
CA VAL A 84 -3.03 -6.91 -11.48
C VAL A 84 -2.50 -8.23 -12.04
N PRO A 85 -1.50 -8.20 -12.95
CA PRO A 85 -0.92 -9.41 -13.52
C PRO A 85 -0.38 -10.37 -12.44
N GLU A 86 -0.81 -11.63 -12.52
CA GLU A 86 -0.44 -12.67 -11.55
C GLU A 86 1.08 -12.90 -11.49
N ASP A 87 1.79 -12.75 -12.61
CA ASP A 87 3.25 -12.88 -12.65
C ASP A 87 3.97 -11.85 -11.78
N LEU A 88 3.50 -10.59 -11.79
CA LEU A 88 4.06 -9.51 -10.96
C LEU A 88 3.76 -9.74 -9.48
N LEU A 89 2.55 -10.22 -9.19
CA LEU A 89 2.11 -10.58 -7.85
C LEU A 89 2.93 -11.73 -7.26
N LYS A 90 3.19 -12.77 -8.05
CA LYS A 90 4.05 -13.89 -7.65
C LYS A 90 5.49 -13.47 -7.41
N GLU A 91 6.00 -12.52 -8.19
CA GLU A 91 7.35 -11.97 -7.97
C GLU A 91 7.44 -11.29 -6.59
N ALA A 92 6.40 -10.54 -6.19
CA ALA A 92 6.32 -9.93 -4.85
C ALA A 92 6.21 -10.97 -3.73
N LEU A 93 5.55 -12.10 -3.96
CA LEU A 93 5.54 -13.22 -2.99
C LEU A 93 6.91 -13.86 -2.81
N SER A 94 7.81 -13.75 -3.79
CA SER A 94 9.19 -14.25 -3.71
C SER A 94 10.12 -13.33 -2.90
N CYS A 95 9.56 -12.35 -2.18
CA CYS A 95 10.30 -11.43 -1.33
C CYS A 95 11.20 -12.18 -0.34
N LYS A 96 12.42 -11.65 -0.16
CA LYS A 96 13.41 -12.21 0.76
C LYS A 96 12.85 -12.12 2.17
N ALA A 97 13.00 -13.17 2.97
CA ALA A 97 12.44 -13.28 4.32
C ALA A 97 12.80 -12.12 5.25
N GLU A 98 13.83 -11.34 4.94
CA GLU A 98 14.27 -10.16 5.68
C GLU A 98 13.44 -8.90 5.41
N GLU A 99 12.67 -8.84 4.32
CA GLU A 99 11.89 -7.66 3.89
C GLU A 99 10.37 -7.89 4.03
N CYS A 100 9.97 -9.15 4.10
CA CYS A 100 8.59 -9.58 4.29
C CYS A 100 8.22 -9.48 5.78
N ALA A 101 7.13 -8.78 6.09
CA ALA A 101 6.69 -8.60 7.46
C ALA A 101 5.25 -9.13 7.63
N SER A 102 5.09 -10.17 8.45
CA SER A 102 3.79 -10.63 8.95
C SER A 102 2.71 -10.86 7.87
N GLY A 103 3.07 -11.45 6.72
CA GLY A 103 2.15 -11.72 5.62
C GLY A 103 1.92 -10.55 4.65
N MET A 104 2.52 -9.39 4.94
CA MET A 104 2.52 -8.23 4.06
C MET A 104 3.80 -8.22 3.23
N TYR A 105 3.64 -8.41 1.92
CA TYR A 105 4.74 -8.45 0.97
C TYR A 105 4.92 -7.06 0.34
N PRO A 106 6.14 -6.49 0.32
CA PRO A 106 6.38 -5.22 -0.37
C PRO A 106 6.10 -5.34 -1.87
N LEU A 107 5.77 -4.22 -2.50
CA LEU A 107 5.74 -4.16 -3.96
C LEU A 107 7.17 -4.26 -4.49
N THR A 108 7.41 -5.17 -5.44
CA THR A 108 8.65 -5.18 -6.23
C THR A 108 8.73 -3.93 -7.12
N ASP A 109 9.93 -3.50 -7.51
CA ASP A 109 10.10 -2.38 -8.44
C ASP A 109 9.27 -2.55 -9.72
N LYS A 110 9.24 -3.76 -10.31
CA LYS A 110 8.44 -4.03 -11.52
C LYS A 110 6.95 -3.84 -11.31
N LEU A 111 6.41 -4.35 -10.20
CA LEU A 111 5.01 -4.18 -9.84
C LEU A 111 4.69 -2.71 -9.56
N MET A 112 5.60 -1.99 -8.91
CA MET A 112 5.48 -0.56 -8.66
C MET A 112 5.45 0.26 -9.95
N ASP A 113 6.39 0.02 -10.86
CA ASP A 113 6.44 0.67 -12.18
C ASP A 113 5.18 0.37 -13.00
N TRP A 114 4.74 -0.89 -12.99
CA TRP A 114 3.50 -1.27 -13.66
C TRP A 114 2.30 -0.53 -13.06
N LEU A 115 2.15 -0.49 -11.74
CA LEU A 115 1.07 0.24 -11.08
C LEU A 115 1.13 1.74 -11.36
N LYS A 116 2.31 2.38 -11.32
CA LYS A 116 2.46 3.81 -11.61
C LYS A 116 2.10 4.14 -13.06
N LYS A 117 2.55 3.31 -13.99
CA LYS A 117 2.21 3.43 -15.42
C LYS A 117 0.72 3.26 -15.63
N GLU A 118 0.16 2.19 -15.06
CA GLU A 118 -1.26 1.91 -15.18
C GLU A 118 -2.05 3.04 -14.56
N LEU A 119 -1.75 3.53 -13.36
CA LEU A 119 -2.42 4.65 -12.71
C LEU A 119 -2.16 6.03 -13.34
N GLY A 120 -1.34 6.13 -14.40
CA GLY A 120 -1.05 7.39 -15.09
C GLY A 120 -0.20 8.38 -14.28
N ILE A 121 0.58 7.89 -13.32
CA ILE A 121 1.48 8.71 -12.49
C ILE A 121 2.87 8.85 -13.14
N SER A 122 3.21 7.96 -14.08
CA SER A 122 4.54 7.86 -14.70
C SER A 122 4.60 8.32 -16.15
#